data_AF-I2C5V6-F1
#
_entry.id   AF-I2C5V6-F1
#
_cell.length_a   1.000
_cell.length_b   1.000
_cell.length_c   1.000
_cell.angle_alpha   90.00
_cell.angle_beta   90.00
_cell.angle_gamma   90.00
#
_symmetry.space_group_name_H-M   'P 1'
#
loop_
_entity.id
_entity.type
_entity.pdbx_description
1 polymer ?
#
loop_
_entity_poly.entity_id
_entity_poly.type
_entity_poly.pdbx_seq_one_letter_code
_entity_poly.pdbx_strand_id
1 'polypeptide(L)' 'MGIDQDINRKIDDWFNHDFESVMKVMKLLVLFWENGWRELKESVSNFESEEKDQLSIEIYDGDMSYFKGKKA' A
#
# COMPACT_ATOMS: atom_id res chain seq x y z
N MET A 1 -14.49 13.85 10.07
CA MET A 1 -13.72 15.01 9.57
C MET A 1 -12.34 15.19 10.21
N GLY A 2 -12.00 14.59 11.36
CA GLY A 2 -10.65 14.71 11.94
C GLY A 2 -9.69 13.53 11.67
N ILE A 3 -10.21 12.30 11.51
CA ILE A 3 -9.40 11.09 11.34
C ILE A 3 -8.89 10.95 9.90
N ASP A 4 -9.74 11.21 8.89
CA ASP A 4 -9.36 11.08 7.48
C ASP A 4 -8.26 12.08 7.06
N GLN A 5 -8.27 13.29 7.62
CA GLN A 5 -7.24 14.30 7.33
C GLN A 5 -5.88 13.93 7.94
N ASP A 6 -5.87 13.32 9.12
CA ASP A 6 -4.64 12.88 9.78
C ASP A 6 -4.05 11.62 9.13
N ILE A 7 -4.90 10.72 8.62
CA ILE A 7 -4.49 9.55 7.83
C ILE A 7 -3.84 10.00 6.52
N ASN A 8 -4.47 10.90 5.77
CA ASN A 8 -3.92 11.39 4.51
C ASN A 8 -2.55 12.06 4.71
N ARG A 9 -2.38 12.85 5.77
CA ARG A 9 -1.08 13.49 6.06
C ARG A 9 0.03 12.49 6.38
N LYS A 10 -0.26 11.41 7.12
CA LYS A 10 0.74 10.38 7.43
C LYS A 10 1.10 9.57 6.18
N ILE A 11 0.14 9.32 5.29
CA ILE A 11 0.37 8.69 4.01
C ILE A 11 1.27 9.58 3.15
N ASP A 12 0.94 10.87 3.03
CA ASP A 12 1.76 11.84 2.29
C ASP A 12 3.19 11.92 2.85
N ASP A 13 3.35 12.01 4.18
CA ASP A 13 4.67 12.03 4.81
C ASP A 13 5.44 10.73 4.56
N TRP A 14 4.78 9.57 4.62
CA TRP A 14 5.39 8.28 4.33
C TRP A 14 5.85 8.15 2.87
N PHE A 15 5.01 8.54 1.90
CA PHE A 15 5.38 8.60 0.48
C PHE A 15 6.60 9.48 0.21
N ASN A 16 6.78 10.55 1.00
CA ASN A 16 7.89 11.47 0.84
C ASN A 16 9.21 11.00 1.49
N HIS A 17 9.17 10.02 2.40
CA HIS A 17 10.35 9.60 3.17
C HIS A 17 10.86 8.19 2.85
N ASP A 18 10.03 7.33 2.26
CA ASP A 18 10.42 5.94 1.97
C ASP A 18 10.20 5.57 0.50
N PHE A 19 11.15 5.98 -0.34
CA PHE A 19 11.12 5.73 -1.77
C PHE A 19 11.04 4.22 -2.12
N GLU A 20 11.66 3.34 -1.33
CA GLU A 20 11.59 1.90 -1.57
C GLU A 20 10.18 1.36 -1.37
N SER A 21 9.49 1.81 -0.32
CA SER A 21 8.14 1.35 -0.05
C SER A 21 7.12 1.95 -1.02
N VAL A 22 7.34 3.19 -1.50
CA VAL A 22 6.60 3.75 -2.65
C VAL A 22 6.74 2.89 -3.90
N MET A 23 7.97 2.45 -4.21
CA MET A 23 8.23 1.58 -5.36
C MET A 23 7.51 0.24 -5.25
N LYS A 24 7.39 -0.33 -4.04
CA LYS A 24 6.62 -1.56 -3.80
C LYS A 24 5.13 -1.37 -4.05
N VAL A 25 4.54 -0.27 -3.56
CA VAL A 25 3.13 0.07 -3.83
C VAL A 25 2.88 0.25 -5.32
N MET A 26 3.75 0.97 -6.03
CA MET A 26 3.64 1.14 -7.47
C MET A 26 3.72 -0.19 -8.23
N LYS A 27 4.64 -1.07 -7.83
CA LYS A 27 4.75 -2.43 -8.40
C LYS A 27 3.47 -3.24 -8.17
N LEU A 28 2.88 -3.17 -6.97
CA LEU A 28 1.62 -3.85 -6.65
C LEU A 28 0.47 -3.38 -7.54
N LEU A 29 0.35 -2.06 -7.75
CA LEU A 29 -0.66 -1.48 -8.64
C LEU A 29 -0.50 -1.94 -10.09
N VAL A 30 0.74 -2.00 -10.61
CA VAL A 30 1.02 -2.54 -11.94
C VAL A 30 0.61 -4.00 -12.03
N LEU A 31 0.93 -4.82 -11.02
CA LEU A 31 0.56 -6.24 -10.99
C LEU A 31 -0.96 -6.45 -10.97
N PHE A 32 -1.72 -5.60 -10.25
CA PHE A 32 -3.19 -5.63 -10.32
C PHE A 32 -3.69 -5.24 -11.71
N TRP A 33 -3.10 -4.21 -12.31
CA TRP A 33 -3.43 -3.80 -13.67
C TRP A 33 -3.14 -4.91 -14.69
N GLU A 34 -1.98 -5.56 -14.64
CA GLU A 34 -1.67 -6.65 -15.56
C GLU A 34 -2.65 -7.82 -15.44
N ASN A 35 -3.23 -8.02 -14.26
CA ASN A 35 -4.21 -9.07 -14.01
C ASN A 35 -5.67 -8.66 -14.24
N GLY A 36 -5.91 -7.52 -14.90
CA GLY A 36 -7.23 -7.13 -15.36
C GLY A 36 -8.00 -6.18 -14.44
N TRP A 37 -7.40 -5.68 -13.35
CA TRP A 37 -8.02 -4.63 -12.55
C TRP A 37 -8.02 -3.31 -13.35
N ARG A 38 -9.21 -2.87 -13.78
CA ARG A 38 -9.39 -1.68 -14.64
C ARG A 38 -10.23 -0.60 -13.97
N GLU A 39 -11.05 -0.97 -12.99
CA GLU A 39 -11.91 -0.05 -12.27
C GLU A 39 -11.46 0.10 -10.81
N LEU A 40 -11.04 1.31 -10.42
CA LEU A 40 -10.59 1.60 -9.06
C LEU A 40 -11.66 1.36 -7.98
N LYS A 41 -12.93 1.24 -8.37
CA LYS A 41 -14.05 0.95 -7.47
C LYS A 41 -14.23 -0.55 -7.22
N GLU A 42 -13.65 -1.40 -8.05
CA GLU A 42 -13.67 -2.84 -7.87
C GLU A 42 -12.61 -3.26 -6.86
N SER A 43 -12.95 -4.25 -6.02
CA SER A 43 -12.01 -4.82 -5.07
C SER A 43 -10.84 -5.51 -5.79
N VAL A 44 -9.62 -5.23 -5.34
CA VAL A 44 -8.39 -5.89 -5.83
C VAL A 44 -8.33 -7.38 -5.46
N SER A 45 -9.14 -7.83 -4.49
CA SER A 45 -9.18 -9.22 -4.00
C SER A 45 -9.47 -10.25 -5.09
N ASN A 46 -10.17 -9.86 -6.16
CA ASN A 46 -10.47 -10.75 -7.29
C ASN A 46 -9.28 -10.91 -8.25
N PHE A 47 -8.23 -10.11 -8.06
CA PHE A 47 -7.06 -10.02 -8.92
C PHE A 47 -5.78 -10.35 -8.15
N GLU A 48 -5.89 -10.92 -6.96
CA GLU A 48 -4.77 -11.42 -6.15
C GLU A 48 -4.18 -12.71 -6.74
N SER A 49 -2.90 -12.92 -6.49
CA SER A 49 -2.12 -14.10 -6.87
C SER A 49 -1.03 -14.28 -5.82
N GLU A 50 -0.45 -15.47 -5.70
CA GLU A 50 0.51 -15.80 -4.63
C GLU A 50 1.70 -14.82 -4.55
N GLU A 51 2.18 -14.33 -5.70
CA GLU A 51 3.21 -13.27 -5.77
C GLU A 51 2.73 -11.90 -5.23
N LYS A 52 1.45 -11.57 -5.40
CA LYS A 52 0.83 -10.32 -4.91
C LYS A 52 0.52 -10.38 -3.43
N ASP A 53 0.15 -11.56 -2.93
CA ASP A 53 -0.08 -11.79 -1.51
C ASP A 53 1.22 -11.64 -0.71
N GLN A 54 2.33 -12.18 -1.24
CA GLN A 54 3.63 -11.99 -0.61
C GLN A 54 4.05 -10.51 -0.60
N LEU A 55 3.83 -9.79 -1.71
CA LEU A 55 4.17 -8.37 -1.82
C LEU A 55 3.26 -7.48 -0.94
N SER A 56 1.98 -7.83 -0.82
CA SER A 56 1.01 -7.09 0.01
C SER A 56 1.33 -7.26 1.50
N ILE A 57 1.77 -8.45 1.92
CA ILE A 57 2.25 -8.70 3.30
C ILE A 57 3.53 -7.90 3.58
N GLU A 58 4.49 -7.86 2.66
CA GLU A 58 5.72 -7.09 2.85
C GLU A 58 5.48 -5.57 2.95
N ILE A 59 4.54 -5.06 2.15
CA ILE A 59 4.10 -3.66 2.23
C ILE A 59 3.37 -3.45 3.56
N TYR A 60 2.43 -4.31 3.92
CA TYR A 60 1.68 -4.18 5.17
C TYR A 60 2.60 -4.21 6.40
N ASP A 61 3.53 -5.16 6.50
CA ASP A 61 4.43 -5.27 7.65
C ASP A 61 5.47 -4.14 7.71
N GLY A 62 5.98 -3.69 6.56
CA GLY A 62 6.89 -2.54 6.46
C GLY A 62 6.20 -1.23 6.85
N ASP A 63 5.00 -1.00 6.31
CA ASP A 63 4.27 0.25 6.46
C ASP A 63 3.62 0.35 7.84
N MET A 64 3.08 -0.75 8.38
CA MET A 64 2.53 -0.73 9.73
C MET A 64 3.59 -0.46 10.80
N SER A 65 4.86 -0.77 10.56
CA SER A 65 5.95 -0.37 11.46
C SER A 65 6.12 1.16 11.50
N TYR A 66 5.96 1.83 10.35
CA TYR A 66 5.96 3.29 10.25
C TYR A 66 4.68 3.90 10.85
N PHE A 67 3.50 3.38 10.51
CA PHE A 67 2.20 3.94 10.91
C PHE A 67 1.79 3.62 12.36
N LYS A 68 2.18 2.47 12.93
CA LYS A 68 1.95 2.17 14.35
C LYS A 68 2.88 2.96 15.27
N GLY A 69 3.88 3.65 14.69
CA GLY A 69 5.03 4.18 15.41
C GLY A 69 5.86 3.03 15.96
N LYS A 70 7.18 3.06 15.77
CA LYS A 70 8.07 2.17 16.52
C LYS A 70 7.68 2.23 18.00
N LYS A 71 7.18 1.12 18.55
CA LYS A 71 7.41 0.88 19.98
C LYS A 71 8.92 0.79 20.12
N ALA A 72 9.49 1.75 20.85
CA ALA A 72 10.84 1.67 21.36
C ALA A 72 11.05 0.34 22.11
#